data_AF-A0A8J4EVQ9-F1
#
_entry.id   AF-A0A8J4EVQ9-F1
#
_cell.length_a   1.000
_cell.length_b   1.000
_cell.length_c   1.000
_cell.angle_alpha   90.00
_cell.angle_beta   90.00
_cell.angle_gamma   90.00
#
_symmetry.space_group_name_H-M   'P 1'
#
loop_
_entity.id
_entity.type
_entity.pdbx_description
1 polymer ?
#
loop_
_entity_poly.entity_id
_entity_poly.type
_entity_poly.pdbx_seq_one_letter_code
_entity_poly.pdbx_strand_id
1 'polypeptide(L)'
;MILDYSACGFAPSLDVDTVTRLYMGPNRDGNGGVAEKFKQCSYGKFNIRYFQAAVVKPACSIAITSGCSWWAISSGADTAAKAQLGLPFFYNFTYYTYVVPPGLQSVCPWGGLSLLPGKQTWLQSSSYGVLRWATIMQGTIHNFGLYHSWRNGWEYEDYSTPMGRGDTCPNAAEISRLGWATAAAGGGEVNTGVLTAPGTYVTWTLPATYITGDNNYLRVVPNWMPTYGNNTLAKHLYIALRVPKAGDVGMSSTYSNRVHIHEVNATMENGFPGSITFCDRKIQIINMILPNTRQVVPGYNLVVSTGALTSSDTIQVSLCRYEASDSECSPPSPPSPPPQSPSMPSPEPSPPFPKPLKPSRSSPKPPSPKPPPRKPPSPKPPPRKPPSPKPPPHKPPPPKIIPI
;
A
#
# COMPACT_ATOMS: atom_id res chain seq x y z
N MET A 1 -10.65 19.92 -8.97
CA MET A 1 -10.58 20.90 -10.07
C MET A 1 -9.83 20.28 -11.24
N ILE A 2 -10.45 20.19 -12.41
CA ILE A 2 -9.83 19.75 -13.66
C ILE A 2 -9.38 21.02 -14.38
N LEU A 3 -8.08 21.17 -14.57
CA LEU A 3 -7.54 22.41 -15.10
C LEU A 3 -7.59 22.41 -16.61
N ASP A 4 -8.17 23.45 -17.19
CA ASP A 4 -8.23 23.67 -18.62
C ASP A 4 -7.41 24.90 -19.00
N TYR A 5 -6.26 24.64 -19.62
CA TYR A 5 -5.32 25.62 -20.15
C TYR A 5 -5.33 25.60 -21.69
N SER A 6 -6.47 25.26 -22.31
CA SER A 6 -6.59 25.21 -23.78
C SER A 6 -6.23 26.52 -24.46
N ALA A 7 -6.42 27.67 -23.78
CA ALA A 7 -6.01 28.99 -24.27
C ALA A 7 -4.50 29.12 -24.56
N CYS A 8 -3.68 28.26 -23.95
CA CYS A 8 -2.24 28.15 -24.22
C CYS A 8 -1.85 26.75 -24.72
N GLY A 9 -2.79 26.00 -25.31
CA GLY A 9 -2.50 24.71 -25.96
C GLY A 9 -2.47 23.49 -25.03
N PHE A 10 -2.89 23.62 -23.77
CA PHE A 10 -2.88 22.52 -22.79
C PHE A 10 -4.31 22.16 -22.34
N ALA A 11 -5.02 21.42 -23.20
CA ALA A 11 -6.39 20.96 -22.92
C ALA A 11 -6.43 19.82 -21.88
N PRO A 12 -7.47 19.73 -21.03
CA PRO A 12 -7.65 18.60 -20.13
C PRO A 12 -7.98 17.33 -20.93
N SER A 13 -7.55 16.17 -20.44
CA SER A 13 -7.91 14.86 -21.03
C SER A 13 -9.00 14.12 -20.27
N LEU A 14 -9.42 14.62 -19.11
CA LEU A 14 -10.45 14.02 -18.26
C LEU A 14 -11.61 15.00 -18.11
N ASP A 15 -12.82 14.46 -18.00
CA ASP A 15 -14.03 15.24 -17.73
C ASP A 15 -14.52 15.06 -16.28
N VAL A 16 -15.54 15.84 -15.92
CA VAL A 16 -16.14 15.82 -14.58
C VAL A 16 -16.65 14.43 -14.21
N ASP A 17 -17.30 13.74 -15.16
CA ASP A 17 -17.87 12.42 -14.91
C ASP A 17 -16.79 11.37 -14.64
N THR A 18 -15.72 11.37 -15.43
CA THR A 18 -14.58 10.47 -15.26
C THR A 18 -13.92 10.67 -13.91
N VAL A 19 -13.61 11.92 -13.55
CA VAL A 19 -12.99 12.23 -12.25
C VAL A 19 -13.93 11.89 -11.09
N THR A 20 -15.23 12.14 -11.24
CA THR A 20 -16.23 11.76 -10.21
C THR A 20 -16.29 10.26 -10.02
N ARG A 21 -16.31 9.47 -11.10
CA ARG A 21 -16.31 8.00 -11.01
C ARG A 21 -15.01 7.43 -10.46
N LEU A 22 -13.86 8.06 -10.74
CA LEU A 22 -12.58 7.67 -10.13
C LEU A 22 -12.62 7.82 -8.60
N TYR A 23 -13.13 8.96 -8.10
CA TYR A 23 -13.16 9.23 -6.66
C TYR A 23 -14.28 8.48 -5.94
N MET A 24 -15.50 8.54 -6.47
CA MET A 24 -16.72 8.11 -5.78
C MET A 24 -17.24 6.74 -6.23
N GLY A 25 -16.57 6.12 -7.22
CA GLY A 25 -16.99 4.85 -7.82
C GLY A 25 -18.06 5.01 -8.93
N PRO A 26 -18.41 3.90 -9.61
CA PRO A 26 -19.33 3.94 -10.76
C PRO A 26 -20.70 4.54 -10.45
N ASN A 27 -21.21 4.32 -9.24
CA ASN A 27 -22.51 4.82 -8.78
C ASN A 27 -22.46 6.24 -8.22
N ARG A 28 -21.27 6.84 -8.11
CA ARG A 28 -21.03 8.19 -7.57
C ARG A 28 -21.51 8.38 -6.12
N ASP A 29 -21.55 7.30 -5.34
CA ASP A 29 -22.09 7.26 -3.98
C ASP A 29 -21.00 7.13 -2.89
N GLY A 30 -19.73 7.01 -3.29
CA GLY A 30 -18.60 6.84 -2.38
C GLY A 30 -18.40 5.39 -1.90
N ASN A 31 -19.20 4.44 -2.39
CA ASN A 31 -19.05 3.00 -2.10
C ASN A 31 -18.13 2.28 -3.11
N GLY A 32 -17.35 3.05 -3.88
CA GLY A 32 -16.35 2.55 -4.81
C GLY A 32 -15.24 3.57 -5.05
N GLY A 33 -14.38 3.29 -6.04
CA GLY A 33 -13.30 4.21 -6.42
C GLY A 33 -12.30 4.46 -5.29
N VAL A 34 -11.77 5.68 -5.25
CA VAL A 34 -10.80 6.10 -4.22
C VAL A 34 -11.43 6.24 -2.82
N ALA A 35 -12.70 6.67 -2.74
CA ALA A 35 -13.40 6.81 -1.46
C ALA A 35 -13.45 5.48 -0.70
N GLU A 36 -13.78 4.38 -1.40
CA GLU A 36 -13.75 3.04 -0.82
C GLU A 36 -12.33 2.61 -0.41
N LYS A 37 -11.29 2.99 -1.18
CA LYS A 37 -9.90 2.72 -0.78
C LYS A 37 -9.49 3.45 0.49
N PHE A 38 -9.88 4.71 0.67
CA PHE A 38 -9.68 5.39 1.97
C PHE A 38 -10.43 4.69 3.09
N LYS A 39 -11.69 4.32 2.88
CA LYS A 39 -12.50 3.63 3.89
C LYS A 39 -11.85 2.31 4.31
N GLN A 40 -11.37 1.51 3.35
CA GLN A 40 -10.65 0.26 3.60
C GLN A 40 -9.36 0.48 4.38
N CYS A 41 -8.51 1.43 3.95
CA CYS A 41 -7.20 1.65 4.57
C CYS A 41 -7.24 2.43 5.90
N SER A 42 -8.34 3.12 6.18
CA SER A 42 -8.53 3.89 7.42
C SER A 42 -9.53 3.27 8.38
N TYR A 43 -10.08 2.10 8.05
CA TYR A 43 -11.09 1.42 8.88
C TYR A 43 -12.34 2.29 9.10
N GLY A 44 -12.72 3.04 8.07
CA GLY A 44 -13.85 3.98 8.09
C GLY A 44 -13.58 5.31 8.80
N LYS A 45 -12.39 5.53 9.37
CA LYS A 45 -12.02 6.80 10.04
C LYS A 45 -11.81 7.95 9.07
N PHE A 46 -11.42 7.65 7.82
CA PHE A 46 -11.35 8.61 6.73
C PHE A 46 -12.44 8.31 5.70
N ASN A 47 -13.33 9.28 5.46
CA ASN A 47 -14.43 9.13 4.51
C ASN A 47 -14.59 10.40 3.67
N ILE A 48 -14.57 10.25 2.35
CA ILE A 48 -14.89 11.31 1.40
C ILE A 48 -16.42 11.42 1.30
N ARG A 49 -17.02 12.22 2.18
CA ARG A 49 -18.49 12.42 2.22
C ARG A 49 -18.99 13.45 1.22
N TYR A 50 -18.20 14.48 0.98
CA TYR A 50 -18.55 15.58 0.07
C TYR A 50 -17.46 15.69 -0.99
N PHE A 51 -17.87 15.53 -2.25
CA PHE A 51 -16.97 15.55 -3.39
C PHE A 51 -17.56 16.37 -4.52
N GLN A 52 -16.75 17.25 -5.12
CA GLN A 52 -17.12 18.02 -6.30
C GLN A 52 -15.95 18.04 -7.30
N ALA A 53 -16.25 17.66 -8.54
CA ALA A 53 -15.39 17.89 -9.68
C ALA A 53 -15.95 19.03 -10.55
N ALA A 54 -15.07 19.88 -11.05
CA ALA A 54 -15.40 20.95 -11.98
C ALA A 54 -14.22 21.18 -12.91
N VAL A 55 -14.50 21.42 -14.19
CA VAL A 55 -13.52 21.99 -15.11
C VAL A 55 -13.44 23.47 -14.82
N VAL A 56 -12.23 23.96 -14.57
CA VAL A 56 -11.92 25.38 -14.33
C VAL A 56 -10.95 25.86 -15.39
N LYS A 57 -11.07 27.12 -15.80
CA LYS A 57 -10.26 27.73 -16.87
C LYS A 57 -9.40 28.87 -16.32
N PRO A 58 -8.25 28.58 -15.69
CA PRO A 58 -7.38 29.61 -15.17
C PRO A 58 -6.67 30.36 -16.31
N ALA A 59 -6.20 31.58 -16.02
CA ALA A 59 -5.34 32.29 -16.95
C ALA A 59 -4.00 31.56 -17.13
N CYS A 60 -3.52 31.50 -18.36
CA CYS A 60 -2.20 30.97 -18.66
C CYS A 60 -1.10 31.92 -18.18
N SER A 61 0.04 31.37 -17.75
CA SER A 61 1.24 32.14 -17.43
C SER A 61 2.49 31.30 -17.68
N ILE A 62 3.63 31.96 -17.93
CA ILE A 62 4.93 31.30 -18.10
C ILE A 62 5.29 30.46 -16.87
N ALA A 63 4.95 30.96 -15.67
CA ALA A 63 5.13 30.22 -14.42
C ALA A 63 4.44 28.84 -14.45
N ILE A 64 3.29 28.72 -15.14
CA ILE A 64 2.56 27.46 -15.31
C ILE A 64 3.11 26.65 -16.49
N THR A 65 3.14 27.25 -17.68
CA THR A 65 3.40 26.52 -18.93
C THR A 65 4.86 26.16 -19.15
N SER A 66 5.78 26.79 -18.44
CA SER A 66 7.22 26.55 -18.57
C SER A 66 7.92 26.37 -17.23
N GLY A 67 7.37 26.93 -16.14
CA GLY A 67 7.98 26.86 -14.80
C GLY A 67 7.45 25.78 -13.87
N CYS A 68 6.37 25.07 -14.22
CA CYS A 68 5.66 24.14 -13.33
C CYS A 68 5.42 24.70 -11.90
N SER A 69 5.08 25.98 -11.80
CA SER A 69 4.91 26.64 -10.51
C SER A 69 3.61 26.17 -9.84
N TRP A 70 3.71 25.25 -8.89
CA TRP A 70 2.57 24.69 -8.14
C TRP A 70 1.70 25.77 -7.48
N TRP A 71 2.32 26.85 -6.98
CA TRP A 71 1.63 27.98 -6.37
C TRP A 71 0.83 28.77 -7.42
N ALA A 72 1.35 28.95 -8.63
CA ALA A 72 0.66 29.64 -9.70
C ALA A 72 -0.51 28.81 -10.23
N ILE A 73 -0.30 27.49 -10.36
CA ILE A 73 -1.33 26.53 -10.75
C ILE A 73 -2.50 26.57 -9.77
N SER A 74 -2.23 26.49 -8.47
CA SER A 74 -3.28 26.49 -7.43
C SER A 74 -3.96 27.85 -7.29
N SER A 75 -3.20 28.94 -7.23
CA SER A 75 -3.75 30.30 -7.10
C SER A 75 -4.66 30.68 -8.28
N GLY A 76 -4.23 30.38 -9.50
CA GLY A 76 -5.04 30.60 -10.71
C GLY A 76 -6.30 29.73 -10.73
N ALA A 77 -6.16 28.45 -10.37
CA ALA A 77 -7.29 27.53 -10.30
C ALA A 77 -8.31 27.93 -9.24
N ASP A 78 -7.87 28.32 -8.04
CA ASP A 78 -8.74 28.79 -6.97
C ASP A 78 -9.47 30.07 -7.38
N THR A 79 -8.78 31.01 -8.04
CA THR A 79 -9.39 32.24 -8.55
C THR A 79 -10.49 31.93 -9.58
N ALA A 80 -10.19 31.07 -10.56
CA ALA A 80 -11.16 30.64 -11.57
C ALA A 80 -12.34 29.88 -10.95
N ALA A 81 -12.08 28.98 -9.99
CA ALA A 81 -13.10 28.21 -9.29
C ALA A 81 -14.02 29.12 -8.46
N LYS A 82 -13.48 30.10 -7.74
CA LYS A 82 -14.26 31.08 -6.97
C LYS A 82 -15.17 31.91 -7.87
N ALA A 83 -14.68 32.34 -9.03
CA ALA A 83 -15.47 33.07 -10.01
C ALA A 83 -16.59 32.21 -10.62
N GLN A 84 -16.31 30.93 -10.89
CA GLN A 84 -17.25 30.01 -11.53
C GLN A 84 -18.30 29.42 -10.58
N LEU A 85 -17.90 29.04 -9.36
CA LEU A 85 -18.74 28.33 -8.39
C LEU A 85 -19.38 29.27 -7.36
N GLY A 86 -18.84 30.48 -7.22
CA GLY A 86 -19.17 31.41 -6.14
C GLY A 86 -18.37 31.13 -4.86
N LEU A 87 -18.04 32.22 -4.14
CA LEU A 87 -17.26 32.16 -2.90
C LEU A 87 -17.88 31.26 -1.81
N PRO A 88 -19.20 31.34 -1.51
CA PRO A 88 -19.77 30.51 -0.44
C PRO A 88 -19.64 29.02 -0.71
N PHE A 89 -19.84 28.61 -1.96
CA PHE A 89 -19.71 27.20 -2.35
C PHE A 89 -18.25 26.73 -2.29
N PHE A 90 -17.32 27.53 -2.80
CA PHE A 90 -15.89 27.20 -2.77
C PHE A 90 -15.38 26.95 -1.34
N TYR A 91 -15.75 27.81 -0.39
CA TYR A 91 -15.29 27.71 1.00
C TYR A 91 -15.92 26.56 1.81
N ASN A 92 -16.90 25.82 1.26
CA ASN A 92 -17.40 24.60 1.89
C ASN A 92 -16.41 23.43 1.80
N PHE A 93 -15.36 23.53 0.98
CA PHE A 93 -14.36 22.49 0.80
C PHE A 93 -13.09 22.78 1.60
N THR A 94 -12.53 21.74 2.22
CA THR A 94 -11.32 21.82 3.05
C THR A 94 -10.06 21.31 2.36
N TYR A 95 -10.19 20.47 1.33
CA TYR A 95 -9.09 19.92 0.55
C TYR A 95 -9.34 20.12 -0.94
N TYR A 96 -8.28 20.45 -1.67
CA TYR A 96 -8.34 20.83 -3.07
C TYR A 96 -7.38 19.99 -3.90
N THR A 97 -7.93 19.25 -4.86
CA THR A 97 -7.14 18.51 -5.85
C THR A 97 -7.16 19.21 -7.20
N TYR A 98 -5.99 19.47 -7.76
CA TYR A 98 -5.76 20.06 -9.08
C TYR A 98 -5.32 18.97 -10.06
N VAL A 99 -6.18 18.62 -11.02
CA VAL A 99 -5.88 17.66 -12.07
C VAL A 99 -5.27 18.40 -13.25
N VAL A 100 -3.98 18.20 -13.47
CA VAL A 100 -3.15 18.93 -14.44
C VAL A 100 -3.24 18.25 -15.81
N PRO A 101 -3.41 19.02 -16.91
CA PRO A 101 -3.42 18.50 -18.28
C PRO A 101 -2.21 17.63 -18.64
N PRO A 102 -2.40 16.58 -19.45
CA PRO A 102 -1.29 15.69 -19.85
C PRO A 102 -0.20 16.43 -20.63
N GLY A 103 -0.55 17.49 -21.38
CA GLY A 103 0.43 18.28 -22.12
C GLY A 103 1.44 18.99 -21.23
N LEU A 104 1.14 19.20 -19.93
CA LEU A 104 2.08 19.78 -18.97
C LEU A 104 3.02 18.74 -18.34
N GLN A 105 2.92 17.46 -18.69
CA GLN A 105 3.75 16.40 -18.10
C GLN A 105 5.26 16.58 -18.37
N SER A 106 5.64 17.14 -19.53
CA SER A 106 7.04 17.44 -19.85
C SER A 106 7.63 18.57 -19.00
N VAL A 107 6.78 19.43 -18.45
CA VAL A 107 7.16 20.59 -17.62
C VAL A 107 7.02 20.25 -16.13
N CYS A 108 6.02 19.46 -15.79
CA CYS A 108 5.71 18.97 -14.44
C CYS A 108 5.93 17.45 -14.36
N PRO A 109 7.19 16.98 -14.14
CA PRO A 109 7.56 15.58 -14.31
C PRO A 109 7.14 14.65 -13.15
N TRP A 110 6.38 15.15 -12.17
CA TRP A 110 5.87 14.36 -11.04
C TRP A 110 4.53 13.69 -11.38
N GLY A 111 4.27 12.48 -10.86
CA GLY A 111 2.94 11.84 -10.97
C GLY A 111 1.89 12.50 -10.07
N GLY A 112 2.32 12.92 -8.88
CA GLY A 112 1.57 13.74 -7.95
C GLY A 112 2.50 14.65 -7.14
N LEU A 113 1.98 15.77 -6.68
CA LEU A 113 2.62 16.73 -5.78
C LEU A 113 1.61 17.09 -4.69
N SER A 114 2.04 17.37 -3.47
CA SER A 114 1.15 17.80 -2.40
C SER A 114 1.86 18.67 -1.39
N LEU A 115 1.08 19.47 -0.66
CA LEU A 115 1.58 20.17 0.52
C LEU A 115 1.74 19.19 1.68
N LEU A 116 2.72 19.44 2.54
CA LEU A 116 3.14 18.54 3.60
C LEU A 116 3.47 19.30 4.90
N PRO A 117 2.57 19.28 5.90
CA PRO A 117 1.12 19.10 5.76
C PRO A 117 0.47 20.27 5.01
N GLY A 118 -0.81 20.14 4.66
CA GLY A 118 -1.53 21.19 3.95
C GLY A 118 -2.94 20.81 3.55
N LYS A 119 -3.42 21.34 2.42
CA LYS A 119 -4.78 21.13 1.90
C LYS A 119 -4.84 20.95 0.38
N GLN A 120 -3.68 20.90 -0.29
CA GLN A 120 -3.58 20.99 -1.73
C GLN A 120 -2.78 19.84 -2.31
N THR A 121 -3.34 19.24 -3.35
CA THR A 121 -2.74 18.13 -4.09
C THR A 121 -2.84 18.40 -5.58
N TRP A 122 -1.75 18.22 -6.30
CA TRP A 122 -1.73 18.29 -7.76
C TRP A 122 -1.46 16.90 -8.31
N LEU A 123 -2.22 16.49 -9.34
CA LEU A 123 -2.12 15.17 -9.93
C LEU A 123 -2.01 15.30 -11.44
N GLN A 124 -1.07 14.58 -12.04
CA GLN A 124 -0.99 14.48 -13.49
C GLN A 124 -2.17 13.68 -14.03
N SER A 125 -2.68 14.08 -15.20
CA SER A 125 -3.66 13.29 -15.96
C SER A 125 -2.98 12.12 -16.66
N SER A 126 -2.48 11.14 -15.90
CA SER A 126 -1.72 10.00 -16.38
C SER A 126 -2.03 8.72 -15.59
N SER A 127 -1.56 7.57 -16.09
CA SER A 127 -1.70 6.27 -15.43
C SER A 127 -1.00 6.18 -14.07
N TYR A 128 0.07 6.95 -13.86
CA TYR A 128 0.77 7.06 -12.58
C TYR A 128 0.37 8.31 -11.76
N GLY A 129 -0.60 9.08 -12.25
CA GLY A 129 -1.16 10.26 -11.61
C GLY A 129 -2.58 10.00 -11.09
N VAL A 130 -3.54 10.82 -11.52
CA VAL A 130 -4.95 10.76 -11.05
C VAL A 130 -5.67 9.44 -11.39
N LEU A 131 -5.18 8.65 -12.35
CA LEU A 131 -5.77 7.35 -12.68
C LEU A 131 -5.34 6.23 -11.72
N ARG A 132 -4.36 6.50 -10.83
CA ARG A 132 -3.87 5.56 -9.83
C ARG A 132 -4.36 5.98 -8.45
N TRP A 133 -5.23 5.17 -7.86
CA TRP A 133 -5.82 5.44 -6.55
C TRP A 133 -4.76 5.64 -5.46
N ALA A 134 -3.64 4.90 -5.52
CA ALA A 134 -2.56 5.02 -4.55
C ALA A 134 -1.79 6.34 -4.70
N THR A 135 -1.68 6.91 -5.90
CA THR A 135 -1.10 8.26 -6.08
C THR A 135 -2.03 9.33 -5.51
N ILE A 136 -3.36 9.18 -5.69
CA ILE A 136 -4.34 10.06 -5.03
C ILE A 136 -4.23 9.92 -3.50
N MET A 137 -4.15 8.69 -2.98
CA MET A 137 -4.01 8.44 -1.56
C MET A 137 -2.74 9.06 -1.00
N GLN A 138 -1.60 8.82 -1.65
CA GLN A 138 -0.31 9.39 -1.28
C GLN A 138 -0.39 10.93 -1.20
N GLY A 139 -0.88 11.59 -2.24
CA GLY A 139 -1.03 13.05 -2.24
C GLY A 139 -1.97 13.55 -1.15
N THR A 140 -3.07 12.82 -0.91
CA THR A 140 -4.01 13.19 0.15
C THR A 140 -3.38 13.06 1.53
N ILE A 141 -2.69 11.96 1.85
CA ILE A 141 -2.13 11.73 3.19
C ILE A 141 -0.85 12.53 3.47
N HIS A 142 -0.16 13.03 2.43
CA HIS A 142 0.82 14.11 2.57
C HIS A 142 0.22 15.34 3.27
N ASN A 143 -1.02 15.71 2.93
CA ASN A 143 -1.69 16.84 3.59
C ASN A 143 -1.92 16.64 5.10
N PHE A 144 -1.80 15.40 5.58
CA PHE A 144 -1.90 15.03 7.01
C PHE A 144 -0.54 14.80 7.67
N GLY A 145 0.57 15.15 7.01
CA GLY A 145 1.90 15.09 7.62
C GLY A 145 2.60 13.73 7.51
N LEU A 146 2.22 12.90 6.54
CA LEU A 146 2.97 11.68 6.21
C LEU A 146 4.01 11.98 5.12
N TYR A 147 5.22 11.46 5.33
CA TYR A 147 6.35 11.56 4.40
C TYR A 147 6.49 10.27 3.60
N HIS A 148 7.35 10.32 2.57
CA HIS A 148 7.66 9.12 1.79
C HIS A 148 8.23 8.00 2.68
N SER A 149 7.92 6.77 2.31
CA SER A 149 8.48 5.59 2.94
C SER A 149 9.74 5.14 2.21
N TRP A 150 10.66 4.58 2.98
CA TRP A 150 12.04 4.32 2.60
C TRP A 150 12.36 2.83 2.65
N ARG A 151 13.37 2.41 1.89
CA ARG A 151 13.98 1.10 2.00
C ARG A 151 15.47 1.20 1.69
N ASN A 152 16.32 0.60 2.52
CA ASN A 152 17.77 0.61 2.36
C ASN A 152 18.38 2.02 2.20
N GLY A 153 17.82 3.02 2.88
CA GLY A 153 18.25 4.41 2.79
C GLY A 153 17.81 5.15 1.52
N TRP A 154 16.97 4.53 0.68
CA TRP A 154 16.42 5.14 -0.54
C TRP A 154 14.94 5.49 -0.37
N GLU A 155 14.61 6.74 -0.68
CA GLU A 155 13.25 7.24 -0.70
C GLU A 155 12.45 6.52 -1.78
N TYR A 156 11.17 6.27 -1.55
CA TYR A 156 10.26 5.63 -2.51
C TYR A 156 10.53 4.16 -2.85
N GLU A 157 11.36 3.46 -2.08
CA GLU A 157 11.70 2.06 -2.32
C GLU A 157 10.91 1.07 -1.44
N ASP A 158 9.97 1.56 -0.62
CA ASP A 158 9.00 0.73 0.12
C ASP A 158 7.70 0.53 -0.68
N TYR A 159 7.71 -0.43 -1.61
CA TYR A 159 6.54 -0.78 -2.42
C TYR A 159 5.41 -1.48 -1.63
N SER A 160 5.49 -1.55 -0.29
CA SER A 160 4.41 -2.06 0.58
C SER A 160 3.38 -1.00 0.99
N THR A 161 3.60 0.27 0.64
CA THR A 161 2.74 1.42 0.98
C THR A 161 2.67 2.43 -0.17
N PRO A 162 1.57 3.20 -0.30
CA PRO A 162 1.46 4.31 -1.26
C PRO A 162 2.55 5.36 -1.05
N MET A 163 3.09 5.52 0.16
CA MET A 163 4.20 6.44 0.44
C MET A 163 5.54 5.97 -0.12
N GLY A 164 5.65 4.70 -0.53
CA GLY A 164 6.83 4.13 -1.18
C GLY A 164 6.57 3.53 -2.55
N ARG A 165 5.52 4.01 -3.26
CA ARG A 165 5.07 3.58 -4.61
C ARG A 165 4.27 2.27 -4.68
N GLY A 166 3.87 1.68 -3.57
CA GLY A 166 2.96 0.52 -3.53
C GLY A 166 1.52 0.88 -3.90
N ASP A 167 0.79 -0.06 -4.50
CA ASP A 167 -0.67 0.00 -4.71
C ASP A 167 -1.39 -0.76 -3.60
N THR A 168 -1.19 -0.30 -2.36
CA THR A 168 -1.58 -0.97 -1.10
C THR A 168 -2.06 0.06 -0.08
N CYS A 169 -2.47 -0.37 1.12
CA CYS A 169 -2.73 0.55 2.22
C CYS A 169 -1.42 1.05 2.87
N PRO A 170 -1.47 2.18 3.62
CA PRO A 170 -0.33 2.64 4.40
C PRO A 170 0.15 1.57 5.40
N ASN A 171 1.44 1.59 5.72
CA ASN A 171 2.04 0.65 6.68
C ASN A 171 1.66 1.00 8.13
N ALA A 172 2.03 0.13 9.08
CA ALA A 172 1.66 0.23 10.49
C ALA A 172 2.09 1.56 11.15
N ALA A 173 3.28 2.05 10.83
CA ALA A 173 3.75 3.34 11.34
C ALA A 173 2.92 4.51 10.80
N GLU A 174 2.55 4.46 9.52
CA GLU A 174 1.74 5.48 8.86
C GLU A 174 0.30 5.51 9.39
N ILE A 175 -0.36 4.35 9.52
CA ILE A 175 -1.73 4.26 10.05
C ILE A 175 -1.79 4.55 11.56
N SER A 176 -0.72 4.25 12.31
CA SER A 176 -0.57 4.69 13.70
C SER A 176 -0.54 6.22 13.78
N ARG A 177 0.33 6.85 12.98
CA ARG A 177 0.48 8.30 12.95
C ARG A 177 -0.79 9.05 12.55
N LEU A 178 -1.56 8.49 11.62
CA LEU A 178 -2.85 9.05 11.19
C LEU A 178 -3.98 8.83 12.20
N GLY A 179 -3.74 8.07 13.29
CA GLY A 179 -4.77 7.67 14.24
C GLY A 179 -5.75 6.64 13.67
N TRP A 180 -5.40 6.00 12.55
CA TRP A 180 -6.24 5.02 11.89
C TRP A 180 -6.20 3.66 12.60
N ALA A 181 -5.06 3.30 13.21
CA ALA A 181 -4.91 2.04 13.93
C ALA A 181 -4.43 2.18 15.37
N THR A 182 -4.67 1.15 16.18
CA THR A 182 -4.17 1.00 17.55
C THR A 182 -3.28 -0.22 17.68
N ALA A 183 -2.29 -0.13 18.57
CA ALA A 183 -1.41 -1.24 18.88
C ALA A 183 -2.19 -2.37 19.57
N ALA A 184 -1.68 -3.61 19.47
CA ALA A 184 -2.20 -4.72 20.24
C ALA A 184 -2.16 -4.45 21.74
N ALA A 185 -3.05 -5.07 22.51
CA ALA A 185 -3.04 -4.98 23.97
C ALA A 185 -1.65 -5.33 24.54
N GLY A 186 -1.08 -4.41 25.33
CA GLY A 186 0.29 -4.51 25.86
C GLY A 186 1.42 -4.37 24.82
N GLY A 187 1.08 -4.16 23.54
CA GLY A 187 2.00 -4.03 22.41
C GLY A 187 2.27 -2.59 21.97
N GLY A 188 1.67 -1.59 22.60
CA GLY A 188 1.85 -0.17 22.24
C GLY A 188 3.16 0.46 22.74
N GLU A 189 3.86 -0.22 23.65
CA GLU A 189 5.14 0.23 24.18
C GLU A 189 5.97 -0.97 24.65
N VAL A 190 6.44 -1.78 23.70
CA VAL A 190 7.28 -2.94 24.01
C VAL A 190 8.70 -2.47 24.31
N ASN A 191 9.02 -2.30 25.60
CA ASN A 191 10.28 -1.81 26.13
C ASN A 191 10.88 -2.81 27.15
N THR A 192 11.93 -2.44 27.91
CA THR A 192 12.48 -3.28 29.00
C THR A 192 11.48 -3.65 30.10
N GLY A 193 10.38 -2.90 30.27
CA GLY A 193 9.31 -3.24 31.19
C GLY A 193 8.40 -4.37 30.69
N VAL A 194 8.30 -4.56 29.37
CA VAL A 194 7.54 -5.65 28.74
C VAL A 194 8.44 -6.86 28.49
N LEU A 195 9.61 -6.64 27.88
CA LEU A 195 10.64 -7.66 27.68
C LEU A 195 11.60 -7.65 28.88
N THR A 196 11.09 -8.03 30.05
CA THR A 196 11.79 -7.87 31.34
C THR A 196 13.13 -8.58 31.38
N ALA A 197 13.14 -9.87 31.07
CA ALA A 197 14.36 -10.69 31.04
C ALA A 197 14.87 -10.87 29.60
N PRO A 198 16.17 -10.68 29.33
CA PRO A 198 16.79 -11.14 28.09
C PRO A 198 16.55 -12.64 27.87
N GLY A 199 16.51 -13.08 26.61
CA GLY A 199 16.28 -14.48 26.26
C GLY A 199 14.84 -14.96 26.44
N THR A 200 13.94 -14.13 26.99
CA THR A 200 12.54 -14.50 27.22
C THR A 200 11.63 -13.95 26.13
N TYR A 201 10.76 -14.81 25.58
CA TYR A 201 9.76 -14.41 24.59
C TYR A 201 8.49 -13.86 25.25
N VAL A 202 7.97 -12.80 24.67
CA VAL A 202 6.58 -12.35 24.86
C VAL A 202 5.85 -12.46 23.53
N THR A 203 4.61 -12.94 23.54
CA THR A 203 3.87 -13.31 22.33
C THR A 203 2.56 -12.55 22.22
N TRP A 204 2.26 -12.07 21.01
CA TRP A 204 1.00 -11.46 20.63
C TRP A 204 0.38 -12.21 19.46
N THR A 205 -0.94 -12.14 19.33
CA THR A 205 -1.63 -12.54 18.10
C THR A 205 -2.03 -11.27 17.35
N LEU A 206 -1.52 -11.11 16.13
CA LEU A 206 -1.80 -9.94 15.29
C LEU A 206 -2.75 -10.35 14.14
N PRO A 207 -3.88 -9.66 13.96
CA PRO A 207 -4.65 -9.76 12.72
C PRO A 207 -3.91 -9.06 11.58
N ALA A 208 -4.16 -9.50 10.35
CA ALA A 208 -3.69 -8.76 9.19
C ALA A 208 -4.29 -7.36 9.18
N THR A 209 -3.49 -6.36 8.82
CA THR A 209 -3.89 -4.95 8.85
C THR A 209 -5.10 -4.62 7.97
N TYR A 210 -5.46 -5.43 6.97
CA TYR A 210 -6.66 -5.18 6.17
C TYR A 210 -7.98 -5.49 6.92
N ILE A 211 -7.93 -6.27 8.00
CA ILE A 211 -9.10 -6.79 8.73
C ILE A 211 -9.69 -5.72 9.66
N THR A 212 -8.83 -5.08 10.45
CA THR A 212 -9.22 -4.15 11.51
C THR A 212 -8.11 -3.14 11.75
N GLY A 213 -8.51 -1.96 12.21
CA GLY A 213 -7.59 -0.93 12.70
C GLY A 213 -7.22 -1.15 14.16
N ASP A 214 -7.97 -1.97 14.88
CA ASP A 214 -7.74 -2.18 16.30
C ASP A 214 -6.78 -3.34 16.53
N ASN A 215 -5.81 -3.14 17.43
CA ASN A 215 -4.90 -4.18 17.90
C ASN A 215 -4.06 -4.88 16.80
N ASN A 216 -3.70 -4.16 15.73
CA ASN A 216 -3.15 -4.79 14.52
C ASN A 216 -1.62 -4.62 14.33
N TYR A 217 -0.94 -3.93 15.25
CA TYR A 217 0.51 -3.77 15.23
C TYR A 217 1.13 -3.80 16.64
N LEU A 218 2.45 -4.00 16.70
CA LEU A 218 3.28 -3.76 17.89
C LEU A 218 4.17 -2.54 17.66
N ARG A 219 4.37 -1.73 18.69
CA ARG A 219 5.33 -0.64 18.74
C ARG A 219 6.43 -0.97 19.74
N VAL A 220 7.61 -1.28 19.24
CA VAL A 220 8.81 -1.57 20.05
C VAL A 220 9.55 -0.28 20.33
N VAL A 221 9.84 -0.07 21.62
CA VAL A 221 10.60 1.04 22.16
C VAL A 221 11.89 0.44 22.75
N PRO A 222 12.95 0.30 21.94
CA PRO A 222 14.16 -0.45 22.31
C PRO A 222 15.07 0.36 23.26
N ASN A 223 14.54 0.76 24.42
CA ASN A 223 15.24 1.53 25.45
C ASN A 223 16.40 0.77 26.13
N TRP A 224 16.56 -0.53 25.85
CA TRP A 224 17.75 -1.31 26.19
C TRP A 224 18.94 -1.04 25.27
N MET A 225 18.73 -0.42 24.11
CA MET A 225 19.82 -0.12 23.19
C MET A 225 20.57 1.14 23.64
N PRO A 226 21.91 1.15 23.63
CA PRO A 226 22.70 2.33 23.98
C PRO A 226 22.38 3.56 23.12
N THR A 227 21.97 3.33 21.87
CA THR A 227 21.60 4.40 20.92
C THR A 227 20.27 5.09 21.24
N TYR A 228 19.43 4.50 22.09
CA TYR A 228 18.09 5.03 22.35
C TYR A 228 18.11 6.34 23.14
N GLY A 229 19.15 6.58 23.94
CA GLY A 229 19.35 7.87 24.62
C GLY A 229 19.78 9.01 23.67
N ASN A 230 20.10 8.73 22.41
CA ASN A 230 20.55 9.72 21.44
C ASN A 230 19.42 10.11 20.48
N ASN A 231 19.01 11.37 20.51
CA ASN A 231 17.89 11.89 19.72
C ASN A 231 18.04 11.76 18.19
N THR A 232 19.25 11.55 17.65
CA THR A 232 19.45 11.35 16.21
C THR A 232 19.48 9.88 15.81
N LEU A 233 19.74 8.97 16.77
CA LEU A 233 19.89 7.53 16.53
C LEU A 233 18.73 6.70 17.08
N ALA A 234 17.96 7.24 18.03
CA ALA A 234 16.84 6.54 18.63
C ALA A 234 15.76 6.21 17.59
N LYS A 235 15.34 4.94 17.55
CA LYS A 235 14.30 4.43 16.65
C LYS A 235 13.22 3.65 17.40
N HIS A 236 11.99 3.71 16.90
CA HIS A 236 10.94 2.75 17.23
C HIS A 236 10.77 1.74 16.11
N LEU A 237 10.26 0.55 16.43
CA LEU A 237 9.84 -0.43 15.42
C LEU A 237 8.34 -0.60 15.43
N TYR A 238 7.73 -0.62 14.25
CA TYR A 238 6.35 -0.98 14.02
C TYR A 238 6.29 -2.34 13.35
N ILE A 239 5.63 -3.30 13.99
CA ILE A 239 5.57 -4.70 13.56
C ILE A 239 4.12 -5.08 13.28
N ALA A 240 3.80 -5.48 12.05
CA ALA A 240 2.42 -5.82 11.67
C ALA A 240 2.34 -6.87 10.56
N LEU A 241 1.26 -7.65 10.54
CA LEU A 241 0.98 -8.62 9.48
C LEU A 241 0.35 -7.94 8.26
N ARG A 242 0.90 -8.19 7.07
CA ARG A 242 0.33 -7.77 5.79
C ARG A 242 -0.09 -8.97 4.95
N VAL A 243 -1.32 -8.95 4.46
CA VAL A 243 -1.95 -10.00 3.63
C VAL A 243 -2.62 -9.31 2.44
N PRO A 244 -2.51 -9.86 1.20
CA PRO A 244 -2.91 -9.17 -0.02
C PRO A 244 -4.43 -9.23 -0.26
N LYS A 245 -5.21 -8.64 0.64
CA LYS A 245 -6.69 -8.62 0.60
C LYS A 245 -7.22 -7.20 0.82
N ALA A 246 -8.45 -6.96 0.40
CA ALA A 246 -9.12 -5.65 0.47
C ALA A 246 -8.26 -4.49 -0.10
N GLY A 247 -7.90 -3.50 0.73
CA GLY A 247 -7.06 -2.38 0.33
C GLY A 247 -5.63 -2.78 -0.06
N ASP A 248 -5.16 -3.94 0.40
CA ASP A 248 -3.83 -4.51 0.13
C ASP A 248 -3.81 -5.51 -1.05
N VAL A 249 -4.90 -5.65 -1.81
CA VAL A 249 -4.99 -6.63 -2.91
C VAL A 249 -3.90 -6.47 -3.99
N GLY A 250 -3.34 -5.26 -4.15
CA GLY A 250 -2.25 -4.97 -5.08
C GLY A 250 -0.85 -5.31 -4.57
N MET A 251 -0.73 -5.85 -3.35
CA MET A 251 0.56 -6.14 -2.74
C MET A 251 1.29 -7.28 -3.46
N SER A 252 2.53 -7.03 -3.89
CA SER A 252 3.33 -8.04 -4.58
C SER A 252 3.77 -9.17 -3.64
N SER A 253 4.13 -10.31 -4.22
CA SER A 253 4.54 -11.52 -3.49
C SER A 253 5.74 -11.32 -2.55
N THR A 254 6.60 -10.34 -2.86
CA THR A 254 7.73 -9.94 -2.02
C THR A 254 7.27 -9.46 -0.64
N TYR A 255 6.15 -8.74 -0.57
CA TYR A 255 5.63 -8.12 0.66
C TYR A 255 4.46 -8.90 1.26
N SER A 256 3.72 -9.66 0.45
CA SER A 256 2.49 -10.33 0.88
C SER A 256 2.74 -11.48 1.86
N ASN A 257 1.78 -11.71 2.77
CA ASN A 257 1.76 -12.82 3.73
C ASN A 257 2.97 -12.85 4.65
N ARG A 258 3.39 -11.67 5.13
CA ARG A 258 4.59 -11.48 5.95
C ARG A 258 4.32 -10.51 7.08
N VAL A 259 5.09 -10.66 8.16
CA VAL A 259 5.18 -9.68 9.23
C VAL A 259 6.21 -8.64 8.82
N HIS A 260 5.78 -7.40 8.62
CA HIS A 260 6.64 -6.28 8.26
C HIS A 260 7.22 -5.65 9.51
N ILE A 261 8.47 -5.21 9.42
CA ILE A 261 9.10 -4.37 10.44
C ILE A 261 9.48 -3.06 9.77
N HIS A 262 8.84 -1.99 10.23
CA HIS A 262 9.16 -0.62 9.86
C HIS A 262 9.88 0.06 11.02
N GLU A 263 10.99 0.73 10.76
CA GLU A 263 11.66 1.58 11.75
C GLU A 263 11.30 3.06 11.51
N VAL A 264 11.25 3.82 12.61
CA VAL A 264 10.88 5.25 12.60
C VAL A 264 11.75 6.01 13.59
N ASN A 265 12.12 7.26 13.29
CA ASN A 265 12.83 8.12 14.25
C ASN A 265 12.01 8.33 15.54
N ALA A 266 12.51 7.85 16.68
CA ALA A 266 11.82 7.87 17.96
C ALA A 266 11.61 9.31 18.47
N THR A 267 12.57 10.21 18.28
CA THR A 267 12.44 11.63 18.68
C THR A 267 11.27 12.30 17.97
N MET A 268 10.96 11.85 16.76
CA MET A 268 9.90 12.42 15.93
C MET A 268 8.50 11.81 16.19
N GLU A 269 8.47 10.78 17.04
CA GLU A 269 7.27 10.03 17.49
C GLU A 269 6.97 10.32 18.97
N ASN A 270 8.00 10.41 19.82
CA ASN A 270 7.91 10.63 21.27
C ASN A 270 7.43 12.04 21.66
N GLY A 271 7.40 12.96 20.70
CA GLY A 271 6.91 14.31 20.90
C GLY A 271 5.98 14.71 19.75
N PHE A 272 4.99 15.51 20.08
CA PHE A 272 4.23 16.30 19.12
C PHE A 272 4.66 17.79 19.15
N PRO A 273 5.95 18.19 19.29
CA PRO A 273 6.26 19.61 19.19
C PRO A 273 6.07 20.04 17.72
N GLY A 274 5.39 21.17 17.53
CA GLY A 274 5.13 21.73 16.20
C GLY A 274 6.37 21.88 15.32
N SER A 275 7.57 21.90 15.90
CA SER A 275 8.87 22.00 15.20
C SER A 275 9.24 20.80 14.33
N ILE A 276 8.77 19.59 14.64
CA ILE A 276 9.10 18.37 13.87
C ILE A 276 7.97 17.92 12.94
N THR A 277 6.87 18.68 12.89
CA THR A 277 5.71 18.38 12.02
C THR A 277 6.09 18.43 10.54
N PHE A 278 7.11 19.22 10.20
CA PHE A 278 7.62 19.44 8.84
C PHE A 278 8.93 18.69 8.54
N CYS A 279 9.24 17.66 9.34
CA CYS A 279 10.45 16.88 9.14
C CYS A 279 10.09 15.43 8.77
N ASP A 280 10.89 14.86 7.86
CA ASP A 280 10.75 13.46 7.47
C ASP A 280 11.17 12.53 8.62
N ARG A 281 10.24 11.69 9.07
CA ARG A 281 10.49 10.66 10.11
C ARG A 281 11.33 9.49 9.61
N LYS A 282 11.53 9.40 8.30
CA LYS A 282 12.15 8.30 7.56
C LYS A 282 11.59 6.96 8.01
N ILE A 283 10.29 6.76 7.76
CA ILE A 283 9.65 5.47 7.96
C ILE A 283 10.29 4.50 6.96
N GLN A 284 11.00 3.49 7.47
CA GLN A 284 11.78 2.58 6.63
C GLN A 284 11.39 1.14 6.89
N ILE A 285 11.06 0.39 5.83
CA ILE A 285 10.92 -1.06 5.95
C ILE A 285 12.32 -1.69 6.07
N ILE A 286 12.57 -2.41 7.18
CA ILE A 286 13.86 -3.07 7.44
C ILE A 286 13.78 -4.59 7.39
N ASN A 287 12.58 -5.16 7.51
CA ASN A 287 12.41 -6.61 7.41
C ASN A 287 10.99 -7.04 7.01
N MET A 288 10.89 -8.25 6.46
CA MET A 288 9.65 -8.88 6.02
C MET A 288 9.70 -10.39 6.31
N ILE A 289 9.17 -10.78 7.46
CA ILE A 289 9.34 -12.10 8.06
C ILE A 289 8.25 -13.06 7.54
N LEU A 290 8.67 -14.24 7.07
CA LEU A 290 7.76 -15.31 6.64
C LEU A 290 7.10 -15.99 7.84
N PRO A 291 5.87 -16.53 7.71
CA PRO A 291 5.26 -17.36 8.75
C PRO A 291 6.13 -18.56 9.11
N ASN A 292 6.05 -19.02 10.36
CA ASN A 292 6.84 -20.13 10.92
C ASN A 292 8.36 -19.91 10.83
N THR A 293 8.82 -18.66 10.86
CA THR A 293 10.26 -18.36 10.84
C THR A 293 10.69 -17.51 12.02
N ARG A 294 11.97 -17.63 12.34
CA ARG A 294 12.71 -16.82 13.30
C ARG A 294 13.62 -15.87 12.54
N GLN A 295 13.55 -14.58 12.86
CA GLN A 295 14.37 -13.55 12.27
C GLN A 295 15.11 -12.78 13.36
N VAL A 296 16.43 -12.63 13.19
CA VAL A 296 17.25 -11.75 14.03
C VAL A 296 17.22 -10.34 13.43
N VAL A 297 17.03 -9.34 14.28
CA VAL A 297 17.11 -7.91 13.94
C VAL A 297 18.28 -7.33 14.74
N PRO A 298 19.53 -7.53 14.26
CA PRO A 298 20.72 -7.35 15.09
C PRO A 298 20.95 -5.89 15.52
N GLY A 299 20.51 -4.91 14.73
CA GLY A 299 20.59 -3.49 15.10
C GLY A 299 19.77 -3.10 16.34
N TYR A 300 18.94 -4.01 16.86
CA TYR A 300 18.04 -3.78 17.98
C TYR A 300 18.18 -4.83 19.10
N ASN A 301 19.17 -5.72 19.00
CA ASN A 301 19.30 -6.90 19.85
C ASN A 301 17.97 -7.64 20.06
N LEU A 302 17.23 -7.84 18.97
CA LEU A 302 15.86 -8.35 18.98
C LEU A 302 15.74 -9.57 18.07
N VAL A 303 15.06 -10.60 18.56
CA VAL A 303 14.60 -11.74 17.78
C VAL A 303 13.09 -11.65 17.64
N VAL A 304 12.63 -11.79 16.40
CA VAL A 304 11.21 -11.84 16.05
C VAL A 304 10.91 -13.22 15.49
N SER A 305 10.07 -13.97 16.19
CA SER A 305 9.61 -15.28 15.78
C SER A 305 8.14 -15.20 15.41
N THR A 306 7.76 -15.90 14.34
CA THR A 306 6.39 -15.90 13.83
C THR A 306 5.82 -17.31 13.84
N GLY A 307 4.55 -17.43 14.22
CA GLY A 307 3.79 -18.68 14.09
C GLY A 307 3.26 -18.88 12.67
N ALA A 308 2.36 -19.84 12.52
CA ALA A 308 1.66 -20.06 11.26
C ALA A 308 0.66 -18.94 10.98
N LEU A 309 0.53 -18.56 9.70
CA LEU A 309 -0.58 -17.72 9.24
C LEU A 309 -1.85 -18.57 9.25
N THR A 310 -2.84 -18.18 10.05
CA THR A 310 -4.09 -18.93 10.19
C THR A 310 -5.04 -18.67 9.01
N SER A 311 -6.07 -19.50 8.86
CA SER A 311 -7.15 -19.28 7.88
C SER A 311 -7.96 -18.00 8.11
N SER A 312 -7.88 -17.43 9.32
CA SER A 312 -8.48 -16.15 9.69
C SER A 312 -7.55 -14.97 9.46
N ASP A 313 -6.43 -15.18 8.76
CA ASP A 313 -5.38 -14.19 8.50
C ASP A 313 -4.86 -13.50 9.76
N THR A 314 -4.66 -14.31 10.81
CA THR A 314 -3.96 -13.90 12.03
C THR A 314 -2.63 -14.63 12.12
N ILE A 315 -1.67 -14.05 12.85
CA ILE A 315 -0.37 -14.68 13.11
C ILE A 315 0.08 -14.42 14.54
N GLN A 316 0.72 -15.41 15.16
CA GLN A 316 1.44 -15.18 16.41
C GLN A 316 2.79 -14.52 16.11
N VAL A 317 3.11 -13.45 16.83
CA VAL A 317 4.40 -12.77 16.79
C VAL A 317 4.99 -12.79 18.19
N SER A 318 6.15 -13.41 18.33
CA SER A 318 6.89 -13.50 19.58
C SER A 318 8.16 -12.66 19.49
N LEU A 319 8.37 -11.77 20.46
CA LEU A 319 9.53 -10.90 20.55
C LEU A 319 10.41 -11.34 21.72
N CYS A 320 11.71 -11.42 21.50
CA CYS A 320 12.71 -11.69 22.53
C CYS A 320 13.89 -10.73 22.36
N ARG A 321 14.23 -9.99 23.41
CA ARG A 321 15.48 -9.20 23.44
C ARG A 321 16.63 -10.07 23.94
N TYR A 322 17.85 -9.82 23.48
CA TYR A 322 19.06 -10.47 23.97
C TYR A 322 20.12 -9.45 24.38
N GLU A 323 21.13 -9.86 25.14
CA GLU A 323 22.22 -8.98 25.58
C GLU A 323 23.51 -9.23 24.79
N ALA A 324 23.98 -10.47 24.76
CA ALA A 324 25.24 -10.84 24.11
C ALA A 324 25.01 -11.52 22.76
N SER A 325 24.03 -12.43 22.67
CA SER A 325 23.78 -13.22 21.47
C SER A 325 22.32 -13.61 21.32
N ASP A 326 21.86 -13.69 20.06
CA ASP A 326 20.52 -14.15 19.74
C ASP A 326 20.25 -15.61 20.17
N SER A 327 21.29 -16.39 20.47
CA SER A 327 21.18 -17.74 21.04
C SER A 327 20.50 -17.78 22.42
N GLU A 328 20.50 -16.67 23.16
CA GLU A 328 19.72 -16.50 24.39
C GLU A 328 18.22 -16.66 24.13
N CYS A 329 17.75 -16.25 22.94
CA CYS A 329 16.36 -16.34 22.50
C CYS A 329 16.05 -17.71 21.89
N SER A 330 16.20 -18.77 22.68
CA SER A 330 15.85 -20.13 22.27
C SER A 330 14.32 -20.31 22.28
N PRO A 331 13.71 -20.77 21.17
CA PRO A 331 12.28 -21.07 21.19
C PRO A 331 12.01 -22.16 22.24
N PRO A 332 10.88 -22.10 22.97
CA PRO A 332 10.51 -23.15 23.89
C PRO A 332 10.51 -24.48 23.12
N SER A 333 11.16 -25.50 23.69
CA SER A 333 11.19 -26.83 23.09
C SER A 333 9.76 -27.25 22.72
N PRO A 334 9.53 -27.83 21.53
CA PRO A 334 8.21 -28.37 21.22
C PRO A 334 7.79 -29.29 22.38
N PRO A 335 6.52 -29.25 22.81
CA PRO A 335 6.05 -30.13 23.87
C PRO A 335 6.47 -31.55 23.50
N SER A 336 7.11 -32.24 24.44
CA SER A 336 7.51 -33.63 24.26
C SER A 336 6.31 -34.39 23.68
N PRO A 337 6.51 -35.21 22.63
CA PRO A 337 5.42 -36.02 22.12
C PRO A 337 4.76 -36.74 23.30
N PRO A 338 3.43 -36.78 23.38
CA PRO A 338 2.76 -37.51 24.46
C PRO A 338 3.40 -38.90 24.57
N PRO A 339 3.69 -39.38 25.80
CA PRO A 339 4.32 -40.68 25.99
C PRO A 339 3.60 -41.69 25.11
N GLN A 340 4.37 -42.38 24.25
CA GLN A 340 3.82 -43.44 23.40
C GLN A 340 2.96 -44.31 24.30
N SER A 341 1.66 -44.38 23.98
CA SER A 341 0.76 -45.28 24.69
C SER A 341 1.40 -46.66 24.70
N PRO A 342 1.39 -47.40 25.83
CA PRO A 342 1.97 -48.73 25.90
C PRO A 342 1.48 -49.53 24.70
N SER A 343 2.39 -50.09 23.91
CA SER A 343 2.03 -51.00 22.82
C SER A 343 1.05 -52.02 23.37
N MET A 344 -0.16 -52.04 22.82
CA MET A 344 -1.13 -53.08 23.15
C MET A 344 -0.49 -54.45 22.87
N PRO A 345 -0.73 -55.46 23.72
CA PRO A 345 -0.29 -56.81 23.46
C PRO A 345 -0.83 -57.26 22.10
N SER A 346 0.02 -57.91 21.31
CA SER A 346 -0.35 -58.49 20.01
C SER A 346 -1.65 -59.28 20.12
N PRO A 347 -2.64 -59.02 19.24
CA PRO A 347 -3.88 -59.79 19.25
C PRO A 347 -3.59 -61.25 18.90
N GLU A 348 -4.28 -62.11 19.64
CA GLU A 348 -4.28 -63.57 19.53
C GLU A 348 -4.67 -64.04 18.11
N PRO A 349 -4.18 -65.21 17.64
CA PRO A 349 -4.40 -65.66 16.28
C PRO A 349 -5.89 -65.87 15.97
N SER A 350 -6.39 -65.17 14.97
CA SER A 350 -7.75 -65.37 14.45
C SER A 350 -7.96 -66.80 13.92
N PRO A 351 -9.16 -67.38 14.10
CA PRO A 351 -9.50 -68.71 13.59
C PRO A 351 -9.48 -68.78 12.05
N PRO A 352 -9.33 -69.98 11.46
CA PRO A 352 -9.12 -70.14 10.03
C PRO A 352 -10.35 -69.74 9.21
N PHE A 353 -10.12 -68.88 8.20
CA PHE A 353 -11.14 -68.44 7.26
C PHE A 353 -11.69 -69.60 6.40
N PRO A 354 -13.00 -69.58 6.06
CA PRO A 354 -13.60 -70.52 5.11
C PRO A 354 -13.02 -70.34 3.71
N LYS A 355 -12.90 -71.47 2.98
CA LYS A 355 -12.35 -71.52 1.62
C LYS A 355 -13.10 -70.59 0.63
N PRO A 356 -12.38 -69.90 -0.28
CA PRO A 356 -13.01 -69.06 -1.29
C PRO A 356 -13.84 -69.87 -2.29
N LEU A 357 -15.05 -69.41 -2.56
CA LEU A 357 -15.85 -69.86 -3.71
C LEU A 357 -15.18 -69.39 -5.02
N LYS A 358 -15.21 -70.28 -6.02
CA LYS A 358 -14.62 -70.06 -7.35
C LYS A 358 -15.11 -68.75 -8.00
N PRO A 359 -14.24 -67.99 -8.69
CA PRO A 359 -14.67 -66.79 -9.40
C PRO A 359 -15.58 -67.17 -10.58
N SER A 360 -16.79 -66.60 -10.58
CA SER A 360 -17.61 -66.50 -11.79
C SER A 360 -16.91 -65.65 -12.83
N ARG A 361 -16.94 -66.10 -14.09
CA ARG A 361 -16.39 -65.40 -15.27
C ARG A 361 -16.87 -63.95 -15.29
N SER A 362 -15.91 -63.03 -15.26
CA SER A 362 -16.13 -61.60 -15.48
C SER A 362 -16.68 -61.34 -16.88
N SER A 363 -17.82 -60.67 -16.96
CA SER A 363 -18.36 -60.07 -18.17
C SER A 363 -17.37 -59.07 -18.78
N PRO A 364 -17.31 -58.94 -20.12
CA PRO A 364 -16.39 -58.02 -20.78
C PRO A 364 -16.70 -56.56 -20.41
N LYS A 365 -15.64 -55.82 -20.11
CA LYS A 365 -15.64 -54.39 -19.77
C LYS A 365 -16.30 -53.57 -20.89
N PRO A 366 -17.21 -52.63 -20.59
CA PRO A 366 -17.71 -51.68 -21.58
C PRO A 366 -16.56 -50.85 -22.17
N PRO A 367 -16.59 -50.54 -23.47
CA PRO A 367 -15.56 -49.72 -24.10
C PRO A 367 -15.58 -48.30 -23.52
N SER A 368 -14.39 -47.81 -23.16
CA SER A 368 -14.21 -46.45 -22.66
C SER A 368 -14.75 -45.41 -23.66
N PRO A 369 -15.45 -44.36 -23.18
CA PRO A 369 -15.92 -43.29 -24.05
C PRO A 369 -14.73 -42.58 -24.72
N LYS A 370 -14.82 -42.41 -26.04
CA LYS A 370 -13.81 -41.73 -26.85
C LYS A 370 -13.61 -40.29 -26.33
N PRO A 371 -12.37 -39.79 -26.29
CA PRO A 371 -12.09 -38.39 -26.02
C PRO A 371 -12.86 -37.51 -27.01
N PRO A 372 -13.42 -36.36 -26.57
CA PRO A 372 -14.01 -35.41 -27.48
C PRO A 372 -12.96 -34.95 -28.51
N PRO A 373 -13.35 -34.76 -29.79
CA PRO A 373 -12.43 -34.32 -30.83
C PRO A 373 -11.78 -33.00 -30.44
N ARG A 374 -10.45 -32.94 -30.56
CA ARG A 374 -9.68 -31.70 -30.37
C ARG A 374 -10.31 -30.60 -31.20
N LYS A 375 -10.65 -29.47 -30.55
CA LYS A 375 -11.06 -28.26 -31.27
C LYS A 375 -9.98 -27.91 -32.30
N PRO A 376 -10.37 -27.56 -33.54
CA PRO A 376 -9.43 -27.09 -34.54
C PRO A 376 -8.61 -25.91 -33.99
N PRO A 377 -7.32 -25.81 -34.33
CA PRO A 377 -6.54 -24.63 -34.00
C PRO A 377 -7.25 -23.39 -34.56
N SER A 378 -7.40 -22.36 -33.73
CA SER A 378 -7.94 -21.07 -34.18
C SER A 378 -7.13 -20.59 -35.40
N PRO A 379 -7.80 -20.07 -36.44
CA PRO A 379 -7.11 -19.58 -37.63
C PRO A 379 -6.11 -18.50 -37.22
N LYS A 380 -4.89 -18.60 -37.77
CA LYS A 380 -3.85 -17.57 -37.59
C LYS A 380 -4.45 -16.20 -37.97
N PRO A 381 -4.19 -15.14 -37.19
CA PRO A 381 -4.56 -13.79 -37.59
C PRO A 381 -4.00 -13.50 -38.99
N PRO A 382 -4.77 -12.83 -39.87
CA PRO A 382 -4.25 -12.43 -41.16
C PRO A 382 -2.99 -11.57 -40.96
N PRO A 383 -1.98 -11.69 -41.84
CA PRO A 383 -0.79 -10.85 -41.78
C PRO A 383 -1.22 -9.38 -41.77
N ARG A 384 -0.66 -8.60 -40.83
CA ARG A 384 -0.90 -7.16 -40.75
C ARG A 384 -0.59 -6.56 -42.12
N LYS A 385 -1.55 -5.81 -42.68
CA LYS A 385 -1.32 -5.00 -43.87
C LYS A 385 -0.08 -4.13 -43.65
N PRO A 386 0.82 -4.01 -44.65
CA PRO A 386 1.91 -3.03 -44.59
C PRO A 386 1.35 -1.65 -44.27
N PRO A 387 2.05 -0.84 -43.44
CA PRO A 387 1.64 0.53 -43.19
C PRO A 387 1.52 1.27 -44.52
N SER A 388 0.41 1.97 -44.71
CA SER A 388 0.21 2.84 -45.87
C SER A 388 1.37 3.84 -45.98
N PRO A 389 1.85 4.15 -47.20
CA PRO A 389 2.92 5.11 -47.40
C PRO A 389 2.55 6.45 -46.75
N LYS A 390 3.49 7.01 -45.98
CA LYS A 390 3.35 8.34 -45.39
C LYS A 390 3.00 9.35 -46.50
N PRO A 391 2.02 10.24 -46.27
CA PRO A 391 1.78 11.38 -47.14
C PRO A 391 3.08 12.19 -47.31
N PRO A 392 3.37 12.70 -48.52
CA PRO A 392 4.51 13.58 -48.71
C PRO A 392 4.38 14.82 -47.82
N PRO A 393 5.49 15.33 -47.27
CA PRO A 393 5.47 16.51 -46.40
C PRO A 393 4.83 17.70 -47.12
N HIS A 394 3.90 18.37 -46.44
CA HIS A 394 3.30 19.60 -46.92
C HIS A 394 4.38 20.63 -47.22
N LYS A 395 4.38 21.16 -48.45
CA LYS A 395 5.24 22.27 -48.85
C LYS A 395 4.99 23.47 -47.91
N PRO A 396 6.03 24.17 -47.45
CA PRO A 396 5.87 25.39 -46.68
C PRO A 396 5.09 26.44 -47.49
N PRO A 397 4.19 27.22 -46.86
CA PRO A 397 3.57 28.35 -47.53
C PRO A 397 4.63 29.40 -47.90
N PRO A 398 4.46 30.09 -49.04
CA PRO A 398 5.39 31.13 -49.46
C PRO A 398 5.41 32.30 -48.46
N PRO A 399 6.56 32.99 -48.32
CA PRO A 399 6.69 34.13 -47.42
C PRO A 399 5.71 35.25 -47.81
N LYS A 400 4.96 35.75 -46.83
CA LYS A 400 4.16 36.97 -47.01
C LYS A 400 5.11 38.17 -47.14
N ILE A 401 5.11 38.80 -48.30
CA ILE A 401 5.71 40.11 -48.53
C ILE A 401 4.82 41.14 -47.83
N ILE A 402 5.39 41.87 -46.87
CA ILE A 402 4.77 43.02 -46.23
C ILE A 402 5.24 44.26 -47.02
N PRO A 403 4.33 45.05 -47.64
CA PRO A 403 4.70 46.32 -48.24
C PRO A 403 5.00 47.36 -47.14
N ILE A 404 6.06 48.13 -47.37
CA ILE A 404 6.54 49.26 -46.55
C ILE A 404 5.59 50.44 -46.68
#